data_AF-A0A953UJK4-F1
#
_entry.id   AF-A0A953UJK4-F1
#
_cell.length_a   1.000
_cell.length_b   1.000
_cell.length_c   1.000
_cell.angle_alpha   90.00
_cell.angle_beta   90.00
_cell.angle_gamma   90.00
#
_symmetry.space_group_name_H-M   'P 1'
#
loop_
_entity.id
_entity.type
_entity.pdbx_description
1 polymer ?
#
loop_
_entity_poly.entity_id
_entity_poly.type
_entity_poly.pdbx_seq_one_letter_code
_entity_poly.pdbx_strand_id
1 'polypeptide(L)'
;MRVRLIFYCPRCGSLLYRPSLTKTFRDNFLAPMGVHAHRCYMCRLRFYLFKPSRLRGFLSVLDRPLAGIREIEPRPMDPAVETGNRRRLVAGDLLRQNRL
;
A
#
# COMPACT_ATOMS: atom_id res chain seq x y z
N MET A 1 5.81 4.48 21.72
CA MET A 1 7.04 4.08 20.98
C MET A 1 7.37 5.16 19.96
N ARG A 2 8.56 5.21 19.35
CA ARG A 2 8.88 6.20 18.28
C ARG A 2 8.92 5.48 16.92
N VAL A 3 7.88 5.63 16.11
CA VAL A 3 7.82 5.06 14.76
C VAL A 3 8.69 5.89 13.80
N ARG A 4 9.69 5.26 13.18
CA ARG A 4 10.52 5.88 12.13
C ARG A 4 10.02 5.44 10.75
N LEU A 5 9.79 6.41 9.87
CA LEU A 5 9.39 6.17 8.49
C LEU A 5 10.59 6.29 7.56
N ILE A 6 10.88 5.23 6.82
CA ILE A 6 11.95 5.20 5.82
C ILE A 6 11.33 4.85 4.47
N PHE A 7 11.51 5.73 3.49
CA PHE A 7 11.04 5.52 2.13
C PHE A 7 12.21 5.18 1.22
N TYR A 8 12.04 4.16 0.39
CA TYR A 8 13.04 3.72 -0.57
C TYR A 8 12.44 3.65 -1.97
N CYS A 9 13.29 3.73 -2.99
CA CYS A 9 12.86 3.50 -4.35
C CYS A 9 12.42 2.04 -4.53
N PRO A 10 11.22 1.75 -5.05
CA PRO A 10 10.72 0.39 -5.17
C PRO A 10 11.48 -0.47 -6.20
N ARG A 11 12.30 0.15 -7.05
CA ARG A 11 13.07 -0.56 -8.09
C ARG A 11 14.53 -0.81 -7.72
N CYS A 12 15.19 0.15 -7.07
CA CYS A 12 16.63 0.06 -6.80
C CYS A 12 17.00 0.20 -5.31
N GLY A 13 16.01 0.34 -4.42
CA GLY A 13 16.25 0.46 -2.98
C GLY A 13 16.88 1.79 -2.53
N SER A 14 17.21 2.72 -3.44
CA SER A 14 17.84 3.99 -3.08
C SER A 14 16.98 4.82 -2.12
N LEU A 15 17.60 5.43 -1.12
CA LEU A 15 16.97 6.40 -0.22
C LEU A 15 16.90 7.82 -0.83
N LEU A 16 17.59 8.04 -1.95
CA LEU A 16 17.69 9.33 -2.62
C LEU A 16 16.58 9.49 -3.67
N TYR A 17 15.67 10.42 -3.42
CA TYR A 17 14.61 10.79 -4.34
C TYR A 17 14.27 12.28 -4.25
N ARG A 18 13.61 12.80 -5.30
CA ARG A 18 13.14 14.19 -5.38
C ARG A 18 11.67 14.25 -5.78
N PRO A 19 10.94 15.33 -5.44
CA PRO A 19 9.60 15.57 -5.99
C PRO A 19 9.62 15.55 -7.52
N SER A 20 8.60 14.97 -8.14
CA SER A 20 8.45 14.98 -9.58
C SER A 20 7.78 16.28 -10.02
N LEU A 21 8.43 17.05 -10.91
CA LEU A 21 7.88 18.30 -11.45
C LEU A 21 6.79 18.08 -12.51
N THR A 22 6.79 16.91 -13.16
CA THR A 22 5.79 16.59 -14.18
C THR A 22 4.45 16.27 -13.53
N LYS A 23 3.41 17.03 -13.91
CA LYS A 23 2.04 16.81 -13.47
C LYS A 23 1.34 15.83 -14.41
N THR A 24 0.66 14.85 -13.82
CA THR A 24 -0.15 13.84 -14.50
C THR A 24 -1.52 13.80 -13.85
N PHE A 25 -2.55 13.36 -14.58
CA PHE A 25 -3.91 13.22 -14.04
C PHE A 25 -3.93 12.41 -12.73
N ARG A 26 -3.11 11.34 -12.68
CA ARG A 26 -2.95 10.50 -11.49
C ARG A 26 -2.48 11.28 -10.26
N ASP A 27 -1.69 12.33 -10.43
CA ASP A 27 -1.25 13.16 -9.30
C ASP A 27 -2.40 13.96 -8.72
N ASN A 28 -3.29 14.49 -9.57
CA ASN A 28 -4.47 15.23 -9.12
C ASN A 28 -5.44 14.30 -8.39
N PHE A 29 -5.61 13.07 -8.86
CA PHE A 29 -6.42 12.06 -8.18
C PHE A 29 -5.82 11.65 -6.81
N LEU A 30 -4.50 11.57 -6.72
CA LEU A 30 -3.79 11.13 -5.52
C LEU A 30 -3.52 12.26 -4.50
N ALA A 31 -3.52 13.52 -4.93
CA ALA A 31 -3.22 14.67 -4.09
C ALA A 31 -4.18 14.85 -2.89
N PRO A 32 -5.52 14.65 -3.02
CA PRO A 32 -6.44 14.70 -1.89
C PRO A 32 -6.12 13.68 -0.79
N MET A 33 -5.55 12.53 -1.15
CA MET A 33 -5.10 11.49 -0.21
C MET A 33 -3.74 11.82 0.42
N GLY A 34 -3.11 12.95 0.05
CA GLY A 34 -1.78 13.35 0.52
C GLY A 34 -0.66 12.52 -0.08
N VAL A 35 -0.90 11.87 -1.22
CA VAL A 35 0.08 11.08 -1.96
C VAL A 35 0.66 11.94 -3.08
N HIS A 36 1.99 11.99 -3.16
CA HIS A 36 2.72 12.83 -4.10
C HIS A 36 3.73 12.02 -4.91
N ALA A 37 3.91 12.43 -6.16
CA ALA A 37 4.87 11.81 -7.05
C ALA A 37 6.31 12.25 -6.75
N HIS A 38 7.21 11.29 -6.73
CA HIS A 38 8.64 11.44 -6.55
C HIS A 38 9.37 10.71 -7.68
N ARG A 39 10.62 11.09 -7.92
CA ARG A 39 11.54 10.43 -8.83
C ARG A 39 12.80 10.03 -8.08
N CYS A 40 13.24 8.80 -8.31
CA CYS A 40 14.51 8.31 -7.81
C CYS A 40 15.67 9.07 -8.50
N TYR A 41 16.73 9.40 -7.77
CA TYR A 41 17.94 9.97 -8.38
C TYR A 41 18.74 8.96 -9.19
N MET A 42 18.76 7.69 -8.75
CA MET A 42 19.54 6.62 -9.38
C MET A 42 18.86 6.10 -10.65
N CYS A 43 17.68 5.48 -10.51
CA CYS A 43 17.01 4.80 -11.63
C CYS A 43 15.98 5.66 -12.36
N ARG A 44 15.81 6.93 -11.95
CA ARG A 44 14.85 7.91 -12.51
C ARG A 44 13.38 7.48 -12.51
N LEU A 45 13.06 6.35 -11.89
CA LEU A 45 11.70 5.83 -11.78
C LEU A 45 10.82 6.83 -11.04
N ARG A 46 9.62 7.06 -11.57
CA ARG A 46 8.57 7.82 -10.90
C ARG A 46 7.76 6.88 -10.00
N PHE A 47 7.60 7.25 -8.74
CA PHE A 47 6.81 6.50 -7.76
C PHE A 47 6.07 7.46 -6.82
N TYR A 48 5.14 6.94 -6.03
CA TYR A 48 4.24 7.75 -5.22
C TYR A 48 4.50 7.49 -3.74
N LEU A 49 4.61 8.57 -2.95
CA LEU A 49 4.82 8.51 -1.51
C LEU A 49 3.80 9.39 -0.79
N PHE A 50 3.40 8.97 0.41
CA PHE A 50 2.59 9.80 1.30
C PHE A 50 3.42 10.95 1.90
N LYS A 51 2.77 12.08 2.12
CA LYS A 51 3.33 13.14 2.98
C LYS A 51 3.55 12.58 4.40
N PRO A 52 4.77 12.71 4.97
CA PRO A 52 5.07 12.17 6.29
C PRO A 52 4.11 12.65 7.39
N SER A 53 3.66 13.91 7.31
CA SER A 53 2.71 14.48 8.27
C SER A 53 1.36 13.77 8.28
N ARG A 54 0.81 13.42 7.10
CA ARG A 54 -0.45 12.68 7.01
C ARG A 54 -0.28 11.22 7.44
N LEU A 55 0.83 10.58 7.07
CA LEU A 55 1.09 9.19 7.43
C LEU A 55 1.27 9.03 8.95
N ARG A 56 1.92 9.98 9.63
CA ARG A 56 2.03 9.98 11.09
C ARG A 56 0.68 10.01 11.81
N GLY A 57 -0.31 10.73 11.26
CA GLY A 57 -1.67 10.74 11.81
C GLY A 57 -2.37 9.39 11.71
N PHE A 58 -2.13 8.63 10.64
CA PHE A 58 -2.64 7.26 10.53
C PHE A 58 -1.90 6.30 11.46
N LEU A 59 -0.58 6.45 11.58
CA LEU A 59 0.24 5.57 12.41
C LEU A 59 0.08 5.84 13.90
N SER A 60 -0.32 7.04 14.32
CA SER A 60 -0.61 7.32 15.73
C SER A 60 -1.81 6.53 16.25
N VAL A 61 -2.68 6.02 15.38
CA VAL A 61 -3.74 5.08 15.74
C VAL A 61 -3.14 3.74 16.21
N LEU A 62 -2.02 3.31 15.61
CA LEU A 62 -1.30 2.09 16.02
C LEU A 62 -0.55 2.27 17.36
N ASP A 63 -0.21 3.51 17.73
CA ASP A 63 0.42 3.83 19.02
C ASP A 63 -0.60 3.88 20.17
N ARG A 64 -1.92 3.81 19.90
CA ARG A 64 -2.92 3.74 20.98
C ARG A 64 -2.89 2.33 21.57
N PRO A 65 -2.82 2.17 22.91
CA PRO A 65 -3.06 0.86 23.52
C PRO A 65 -4.43 0.37 23.06
N LEU A 66 -4.52 -0.91 22.72
CA LEU A 66 -5.71 -1.64 22.27
C LEU A 66 -6.79 -1.74 23.38
N ALA A 67 -6.96 -0.70 24.19
CA ALA A 67 -8.00 -0.59 25.21
C ALA A 67 -9.35 -0.38 24.48
N GLY A 68 -9.96 -1.48 24.03
CA GLY A 68 -11.31 -1.46 23.47
C GLY A 68 -11.52 -2.26 22.18
N ILE A 69 -10.53 -3.00 21.67
CA ILE A 69 -10.89 -4.11 20.77
C ILE A 69 -11.54 -5.17 21.63
N ARG A 70 -12.87 -5.09 21.79
CA ARG A 70 -13.67 -6.30 22.01
C ARG A 70 -13.25 -7.24 20.88
N GLU A 71 -12.75 -8.42 21.24
CA GLU A 71 -12.50 -9.50 20.29
C GLU A 71 -13.70 -9.53 19.34
N ILE A 72 -13.47 -9.12 18.09
CA ILE A 72 -14.48 -9.27 17.06
C ILE A 72 -14.53 -10.78 16.89
N GLU A 73 -15.53 -11.41 17.51
CA GLU A 73 -15.81 -12.83 17.26
C GLU A 73 -15.75 -13.02 15.75
N PRO A 74 -14.96 -13.99 15.26
CA PRO A 74 -14.88 -14.24 13.84
C PRO A 74 -16.30 -14.49 13.35
N ARG A 75 -16.87 -13.52 12.62
CA ARG A 75 -18.17 -13.72 11.96
C ARG A 75 -17.99 -14.97 11.10
N PRO A 76 -18.88 -15.97 11.21
CA PRO A 76 -18.85 -17.10 10.31
C PRO A 76 -18.88 -16.55 8.88
N MET A 77 -17.86 -16.88 8.09
CA MET A 77 -17.86 -16.51 6.68
C MET A 77 -19.07 -17.16 6.02
N ASP A 78 -19.80 -16.39 5.23
CA ASP A 78 -20.86 -16.95 4.39
C ASP A 78 -20.24 -18.01 3.45
N PRO A 79 -20.75 -19.25 3.42
CA PRO A 79 -20.16 -20.34 2.63
C PRO A 79 -20.15 -20.04 1.12
N ALA A 80 -21.02 -19.14 0.66
CA ALA A 80 -21.02 -18.64 -0.71
C ALA A 80 -19.73 -17.86 -1.07
N VAL A 81 -19.16 -17.12 -0.11
CA VAL A 81 -17.95 -16.30 -0.30
C VAL A 81 -16.70 -17.18 -0.32
N GLU A 82 -16.62 -18.19 0.54
CA GLU A 82 -15.53 -19.19 0.51
C GLU A 82 -15.48 -19.95 -0.81
N THR A 83 -16.64 -20.38 -1.31
CA THR A 83 -16.73 -21.14 -2.56
C THR A 83 -16.31 -20.30 -3.77
N GLY A 84 -16.68 -19.01 -3.79
CA GLY A 84 -16.27 -18.07 -4.85
C GLY A 84 -14.76 -17.81 -4.87
N ASN A 85 -14.15 -17.60 -3.70
CA ASN A 85 -12.71 -17.35 -3.59
C ASN A 85 -11.87 -18.58 -3.97
N ARG A 86 -12.31 -19.78 -3.59
CA ARG A 86 -11.62 -21.04 -3.92
C ARG A 86 -11.62 -21.30 -5.43
N ARG A 87 -12.73 -21.04 -6.13
CA ARG A 87 -12.81 -21.18 -7.60
C ARG A 87 -11.86 -20.23 -8.33
N ARG A 88 -11.70 -19.00 -7.85
CA ARG A 88 -10.79 -18.02 -8.45
C ARG A 88 -9.31 -18.38 -8.27
N LEU A 89 -8.94 -18.91 -7.09
CA LEU A 89 -7.57 -19.37 -6.83
C LEU A 89 -7.20 -20.53 -7.75
N VAL A 90 -8.05 -21.55 -7.85
CA VAL A 90 -7.82 -22.72 -8.73
C VAL A 90 -7.73 -22.32 -10.20
N ALA A 91 -8.58 -21.40 -10.66
CA ALA A 91 -8.51 -20.88 -12.03
C ALA A 91 -7.20 -20.10 -12.30
N GLY A 92 -6.72 -19.34 -11.32
CA GLY A 92 -5.44 -18.62 -11.42
C GLY A 92 -4.23 -19.56 -11.50
N ASP A 93 -4.26 -20.67 -10.76
CA ASP A 93 -3.19 -21.65 -10.75
C ASP A 93 -3.17 -22.50 -12.04
N LEU A 94 -4.34 -22.88 -12.56
CA LEU A 94 -4.44 -23.59 -13.85
C LEU A 94 -3.98 -22.73 -15.04
N LEU A 95 -4.27 -21.43 -15.04
CA LEU A 95 -3.79 -20.50 -16.07
C LEU A 95 -2.27 -20.27 -15.99
N ARG A 96 -1.66 -20.42 -14.81
CA ARG A 96 -0.20 -20.36 -14.65
C ARG A 96 0.49 -21.63 -15.14
N GLN A 97 -0.10 -22.80 -14.90
CA GLN A 97 0.49 -24.08 -15.31
C GLN A 97 0.47 -24.30 -16.83
N ASN A 98 -0.54 -23.76 -17.54
CA ASN A 98 -0.65 -23.89 -19.02
C ASN A 98 0.16 -22.84 -19.81
N ARG A 99 1.06 -22.08 -19.17
CA ARG A 99 1.92 -21.08 -19.82
C ARG A 99 3.42 -21.46 -19.82
N LEU A 100 3.75 -22.66 -19.37
CA LEU A 100 5.07 -23.29 -19.48
C LEU A 100 5.00 -24.41 -20.52
#